data_AF-A0A1B8ZVV3-F1
#
_entry.id   AF-A0A1B8ZVV3-F1
#
_cell.length_a   1.000
_cell.length_b   1.000
_cell.length_c   1.000
_cell.angle_alpha   90.00
_cell.angle_beta   90.00
_cell.angle_gamma   90.00
#
_symmetry.space_group_name_H-M   'P 1'
#
loop_
_entity.id
_entity.type
_entity.pdbx_description
1 polymer ?
#
loop_
_entity_poly.entity_id
_entity_poly.type
_entity_poly.pdbx_seq_one_letter_code
_entity_poly.pdbx_strand_id
1 'polypeptide(L)'
;MLFIARHCLELGLKANIRYFSKYSEKDDYTNAGTHDLEKLFNAFKMHVEKTIENLKSKHNIDVEDEDKKSFKQLCDEVEKLNNTLHILDKNSDAFRYPIDKKQNPSFKNNDRINLIDVAELLEKSMTLFLYTADVFAKYTDYVDGIESFYEDIMREQYE
;
A
#
# COMPACT_ATOMS: atom_id res chain seq x y z
N MET A 1 -18.29 11.43 1.27
CA MET A 1 -17.32 11.14 2.36
C MET A 1 -16.76 9.73 2.22
N LEU A 2 -17.56 8.66 2.26
CA LEU A 2 -17.09 7.26 2.17
C LEU A 2 -16.41 6.91 0.84
N PHE A 3 -16.92 7.40 -0.28
CA PHE A 3 -16.25 7.27 -1.58
C PHE A 3 -14.81 7.85 -1.57
N ILE A 4 -14.65 9.01 -0.94
CA ILE A 4 -13.35 9.68 -0.82
C ILE A 4 -12.43 8.87 0.08
N ALA A 5 -12.93 8.40 1.24
CA ALA A 5 -12.17 7.54 2.15
C ALA A 5 -11.60 6.31 1.44
N ARG A 6 -12.48 5.58 0.72
CA ARG A 6 -12.09 4.44 -0.11
C ARG A 6 -11.01 4.82 -1.13
N HIS A 7 -11.19 5.93 -1.84
CA HIS A 7 -10.25 6.36 -2.88
C HIS A 7 -8.88 6.80 -2.30
N CYS A 8 -8.86 7.43 -1.12
CA CYS A 8 -7.63 7.75 -0.41
C CYS A 8 -6.82 6.48 -0.08
N LEU A 9 -7.48 5.42 0.41
CA LEU A 9 -6.84 4.13 0.67
C LEU A 9 -6.26 3.53 -0.62
N GLU A 10 -7.04 3.53 -1.69
CA GLU A 10 -6.59 3.03 -3.00
C GLU A 10 -5.33 3.76 -3.49
N LEU A 11 -5.35 5.10 -3.46
CA LEU A 11 -4.23 5.91 -3.91
C LEU A 11 -2.98 5.72 -3.03
N GLY A 12 -3.16 5.67 -1.71
CA GLY A 12 -2.06 5.43 -0.76
C GLY A 12 -1.39 4.08 -1.01
N LEU A 13 -2.17 3.02 -1.24
CA LEU A 13 -1.66 1.69 -1.58
C LEU A 13 -0.92 1.70 -2.92
N LYS A 14 -1.51 2.27 -3.97
CA LYS A 14 -0.88 2.34 -5.30
C LYS A 14 0.42 3.13 -5.29
N ALA A 15 0.48 4.23 -4.54
CA ALA A 15 1.68 5.03 -4.39
C ALA A 15 2.81 4.22 -3.72
N ASN A 16 2.50 3.51 -2.63
CA ASN A 16 3.47 2.67 -1.93
C ASN A 16 3.91 1.46 -2.78
N ILE A 17 2.98 0.76 -3.42
CA ILE A 17 3.30 -0.33 -4.36
C ILE A 17 4.25 0.17 -5.45
N ARG A 18 3.96 1.33 -6.04
CA ARG A 18 4.81 1.92 -7.07
C ARG A 18 6.21 2.23 -6.53
N TYR A 19 6.31 2.80 -5.33
CA TYR A 19 7.60 3.05 -4.68
C TYR A 19 8.40 1.75 -4.47
N PHE A 20 7.79 0.73 -3.86
CA PHE A 20 8.46 -0.54 -3.58
C PHE A 20 8.66 -1.43 -4.82
N SER A 21 7.95 -1.18 -5.92
CA SER A 21 8.11 -1.95 -7.17
C SER A 21 9.55 -1.89 -7.70
N LYS A 22 10.22 -0.74 -7.55
CA LYS A 22 11.63 -0.56 -7.94
C LYS A 22 12.55 -1.57 -7.24
N TYR A 23 12.34 -1.80 -5.94
CA TYR A 23 13.25 -2.60 -5.11
C TYR A 23 12.83 -4.07 -4.98
N SER A 24 11.54 -4.34 -5.06
CA SER A 24 10.99 -5.70 -4.98
C SER A 24 11.17 -6.49 -6.27
N GLU A 25 11.35 -5.82 -7.42
CA GLU A 25 11.46 -6.44 -8.75
C GLU A 25 10.28 -7.36 -9.09
N LYS A 26 9.11 -7.01 -8.55
CA LYS A 26 7.86 -7.68 -8.84
C LYS A 26 7.09 -6.84 -9.85
N ASP A 27 6.91 -7.40 -11.04
CA ASP A 27 6.01 -6.84 -12.06
C ASP A 27 4.56 -7.26 -11.75
N ASP A 28 4.00 -6.66 -10.71
CA ASP A 28 2.58 -6.85 -10.33
C ASP A 28 1.73 -5.62 -10.69
N TYR A 29 2.22 -4.78 -11.61
CA TYR A 29 1.52 -3.58 -12.08
C TYR A 29 0.11 -3.89 -12.65
N THR A 30 -0.10 -5.12 -13.11
CA THR A 30 -1.41 -5.66 -13.50
C THR A 30 -2.41 -5.79 -12.34
N ASN A 31 -1.94 -6.10 -11.13
CA ASN A 31 -2.77 -6.11 -9.91
C ASN A 31 -2.98 -4.71 -9.31
N ALA A 32 -2.05 -3.77 -9.52
CA ALA A 32 -2.26 -2.35 -9.21
C ALA A 32 -3.32 -1.67 -10.11
N GLY A 33 -3.64 -2.27 -11.26
CA GLY A 33 -4.80 -1.92 -12.08
C GLY A 33 -6.14 -2.37 -11.49
N THR A 34 -6.14 -3.21 -10.45
CA THR A 34 -7.37 -3.59 -9.76
C THR A 34 -7.85 -2.45 -8.88
N HIS A 35 -9.16 -2.21 -8.90
CA HIS A 35 -9.83 -1.35 -7.93
C HIS A 35 -10.32 -2.22 -6.77
N ASP A 36 -9.47 -3.07 -6.22
CA ASP A 36 -9.84 -3.98 -5.13
C ASP A 36 -8.87 -3.72 -3.97
N LEU A 37 -9.40 -3.16 -2.88
CA LEU A 37 -8.58 -2.69 -1.76
C LEU A 37 -7.88 -3.84 -1.04
N GLU A 38 -8.50 -5.01 -0.94
CA GLU A 38 -7.91 -6.17 -0.28
C GLU A 38 -6.73 -6.70 -1.11
N LYS A 39 -6.90 -6.79 -2.43
CA LYS A 39 -5.80 -7.18 -3.34
C LYS A 39 -4.67 -6.17 -3.32
N LEU A 40 -4.98 -4.86 -3.34
CA LEU A 40 -3.98 -3.80 -3.25
C LEU A 40 -3.22 -3.88 -1.91
N PHE A 41 -3.90 -4.15 -0.80
CA PHE A 41 -3.26 -4.28 0.51
C PHE A 41 -2.33 -5.50 0.58
N ASN A 42 -2.76 -6.64 0.04
CA ASN A 42 -1.91 -7.83 -0.05
C ASN A 42 -0.70 -7.63 -0.97
N ALA A 43 -0.89 -6.98 -2.12
CA ALA A 43 0.21 -6.63 -3.02
C ALA A 43 1.21 -5.70 -2.34
N PHE A 44 0.74 -4.68 -1.62
CA PHE A 44 1.58 -3.79 -0.83
C PHE A 44 2.47 -4.56 0.16
N LYS A 45 1.89 -5.45 0.99
CA LYS A 45 2.67 -6.28 1.93
C LYS A 45 3.74 -7.11 1.21
N MET A 46 3.36 -7.78 0.13
CA MET A 46 4.28 -8.59 -0.67
C MET A 46 5.44 -7.75 -1.21
N HIS A 47 5.18 -6.54 -1.72
CA HIS A 47 6.23 -5.67 -2.24
C HIS A 47 7.21 -5.23 -1.13
N VAL A 48 6.73 -4.92 0.07
CA VAL A 48 7.60 -4.57 1.21
C VAL A 48 8.43 -5.77 1.65
N GLU A 49 7.80 -6.94 1.83
CA GLU A 49 8.50 -8.17 2.21
C GLU A 49 9.58 -8.55 1.19
N LYS A 50 9.26 -8.46 -0.11
CA LYS A 50 10.23 -8.75 -1.16
C LYS A 50 11.35 -7.72 -1.23
N THR A 51 11.05 -6.46 -0.94
CA THR A 51 12.08 -5.42 -0.80
C THR A 51 13.06 -5.76 0.32
N ILE A 52 12.57 -6.18 1.49
CA ILE A 52 13.42 -6.62 2.61
C ILE A 52 14.33 -7.79 2.18
N GLU A 53 13.78 -8.79 1.48
CA GLU A 53 14.56 -9.92 0.98
C GLU A 53 15.63 -9.50 -0.04
N ASN A 54 15.29 -8.60 -0.95
CA ASN A 54 16.20 -8.12 -2.00
C ASN A 54 17.31 -7.24 -1.42
N LEU A 55 17.00 -6.37 -0.45
CA LEU A 55 17.98 -5.59 0.29
C LEU A 55 19.07 -6.47 0.90
N LYS A 56 18.66 -7.59 1.53
CA LYS A 56 19.60 -8.52 2.12
C LYS A 56 20.38 -9.32 1.07
N SER A 57 19.70 -9.88 0.08
CA SER A 57 20.33 -10.80 -0.88
C SER A 57 21.21 -10.11 -1.92
N LYS A 58 20.88 -8.90 -2.35
CA LYS A 58 21.60 -8.18 -3.43
C LYS A 58 22.57 -7.14 -2.92
N HIS A 59 22.19 -6.42 -1.87
CA HIS A 59 22.97 -5.28 -1.35
C HIS A 59 23.61 -5.57 0.01
N ASN A 60 23.36 -6.77 0.58
CA ASN A 60 23.81 -7.17 1.92
C ASN A 60 23.41 -6.17 3.03
N ILE A 61 22.25 -5.53 2.86
CA ILE A 61 21.66 -4.60 3.83
C ILE A 61 20.71 -5.37 4.72
N ASP A 62 20.97 -5.38 6.03
CA ASP A 62 20.03 -5.91 7.03
C ASP A 62 19.07 -4.82 7.48
N VAL A 63 17.77 -5.04 7.21
CA VAL A 63 16.71 -4.23 7.81
C VAL A 63 16.61 -4.56 9.30
N GLU A 64 16.58 -3.53 10.14
CA GLU A 64 16.45 -3.65 11.59
C GLU A 64 15.19 -4.43 11.97
N ASP A 65 15.30 -5.34 12.95
CA ASP A 65 14.18 -6.17 13.37
C ASP A 65 13.05 -5.34 14.02
N GLU A 66 13.38 -4.20 14.60
CA GLU A 66 12.44 -3.23 15.14
C GLU A 66 11.56 -2.61 14.06
N ASP A 67 12.14 -2.29 12.90
CA ASP A 67 11.41 -1.76 11.74
C ASP A 67 10.46 -2.82 11.14
N LYS A 68 10.94 -4.06 11.00
CA LYS A 68 10.10 -5.20 10.53
C LYS A 68 8.93 -5.45 11.47
N LYS A 69 9.19 -5.43 12.79
CA LYS A 69 8.17 -5.65 13.82
C LYS A 69 7.12 -4.55 13.81
N SER A 70 7.55 -3.30 13.69
CA SER A 70 6.66 -2.13 13.64
C SER A 70 5.80 -2.14 12.38
N PHE A 71 6.38 -2.47 11.23
CA PHE A 71 5.62 -2.68 9.98
C PHE A 71 4.55 -3.75 10.14
N LYS A 72 4.90 -4.92 10.69
CA LYS A 72 3.95 -6.01 10.92
C LYS A 72 2.82 -5.60 11.86
N GLN A 73 3.14 -4.91 12.96
CA GLN A 73 2.13 -4.44 13.91
C GLN A 73 1.14 -3.47 13.24
N LEU A 74 1.63 -2.53 12.43
CA LEU A 74 0.77 -1.58 11.71
C LEU A 74 -0.11 -2.29 10.67
N CYS A 75 0.41 -3.28 9.97
CA CYS A 75 -0.39 -4.14 9.09
C CYS A 75 -1.49 -4.87 9.87
N ASP A 76 -1.16 -5.49 11.01
CA ASP A 76 -2.13 -6.18 11.86
C ASP A 76 -3.24 -5.22 12.38
N GLU A 77 -2.89 -3.96 12.67
CA GLU A 77 -3.87 -2.94 13.08
C GLU A 77 -4.85 -2.58 11.96
N VAL A 78 -4.37 -2.45 10.72
CA VAL A 78 -5.24 -2.22 9.55
C VAL A 78 -6.09 -3.45 9.24
N GLU A 79 -5.55 -4.66 9.36
CA GLU A 79 -6.28 -5.91 9.11
C GLU A 79 -7.42 -6.16 10.11
N LYS A 80 -7.31 -5.69 11.36
CA LYS A 80 -8.42 -5.75 12.32
C LYS A 80 -9.67 -5.01 11.84
N LEU A 81 -9.50 -4.07 10.91
CA LEU A 81 -10.56 -3.25 10.31
C LEU A 81 -11.01 -3.80 8.95
N ASN A 82 -10.70 -5.06 8.62
CA ASN A 82 -10.99 -5.67 7.31
C ASN A 82 -12.50 -5.64 6.95
N ASN A 83 -13.39 -5.76 7.93
CA ASN A 83 -14.83 -5.62 7.67
C ASN A 83 -15.18 -4.24 7.11
N THR A 84 -14.61 -3.18 7.67
CA THR A 84 -14.78 -1.80 7.20
C THR A 84 -14.15 -1.61 5.82
N LEU A 85 -12.96 -2.18 5.61
CA LEU A 85 -12.29 -2.17 4.32
C LEU A 85 -13.16 -2.82 3.22
N HIS A 86 -13.71 -4.00 3.50
CA HIS A 86 -14.56 -4.74 2.58
C HIS A 86 -15.88 -4.00 2.27
N ILE A 87 -16.49 -3.38 3.27
CA ILE A 87 -17.70 -2.54 3.09
C ILE A 87 -17.40 -1.36 2.17
N LEU A 88 -16.28 -0.67 2.39
CA LEU A 88 -15.88 0.47 1.55
C LEU A 88 -15.62 0.03 0.11
N ASP A 89 -14.94 -1.09 -0.07
CA ASP A 89 -14.54 -1.55 -1.39
C ASP A 89 -15.73 -2.00 -2.25
N LYS A 90 -16.59 -2.86 -1.68
CA LYS A 90 -17.77 -3.40 -2.38
C LYS A 90 -18.79 -2.33 -2.76
N ASN A 91 -18.91 -1.28 -1.94
CA ASN A 91 -19.92 -0.24 -2.09
C ASN A 91 -19.40 1.04 -2.75
N SER A 92 -18.21 1.02 -3.37
CA SER A 92 -17.59 2.20 -3.98
C SER A 92 -18.53 2.95 -4.95
N ASP A 93 -19.23 2.22 -5.83
CA ASP A 93 -20.24 2.80 -6.72
C ASP A 93 -21.51 3.23 -5.99
N ALA A 94 -21.94 2.44 -5.01
CA ALA A 94 -23.12 2.69 -4.19
C ALA A 94 -23.03 4.03 -3.43
N PHE A 95 -21.83 4.47 -3.03
CA PHE A 95 -21.62 5.77 -2.39
C PHE A 95 -21.86 6.98 -3.31
N ARG A 96 -21.93 6.77 -4.62
CA ARG A 96 -22.14 7.83 -5.62
C ARG A 96 -23.52 7.78 -6.24
N TYR A 97 -24.08 6.57 -6.38
CA TYR A 97 -25.32 6.35 -7.10
C TYR A 97 -26.35 5.65 -6.20
N PRO A 98 -27.59 6.16 -6.10
CA PRO A 98 -28.63 5.59 -5.23
C PRO A 98 -29.18 4.26 -5.75
N ILE A 99 -28.92 3.94 -7.02
CA ILE A 99 -29.35 2.72 -7.70
C ILE A 99 -28.16 2.06 -8.41
N ASP A 100 -28.18 0.73 -8.47
CA ASP A 100 -27.19 -0.07 -9.19
C ASP A 100 -27.49 -0.16 -10.69
N LYS A 101 -26.59 -0.80 -11.45
CA LYS A 101 -26.75 -1.04 -12.90
C LYS A 101 -27.97 -1.91 -13.26
N LYS A 102 -28.57 -2.58 -12.28
CA LYS A 102 -29.75 -3.44 -12.41
C LYS A 102 -31.02 -2.77 -11.88
N GLN A 103 -31.00 -1.46 -11.61
CA GLN A 103 -32.12 -0.68 -11.09
C GLN A 103 -32.55 -1.07 -9.65
N ASN A 104 -31.70 -1.73 -8.88
CA ASN A 104 -31.95 -1.99 -7.46
C ASN A 104 -31.39 -0.85 -6.60
N PRO A 105 -31.99 -0.57 -5.42
CA PRO A 105 -31.40 0.36 -4.46
C PRO A 105 -29.99 -0.06 -4.05
N SER A 106 -29.05 0.87 -4.10
CA SER A 106 -27.64 0.64 -3.73
C SER A 106 -27.44 0.31 -2.24
N PHE A 107 -28.35 0.78 -1.39
CA PHE A 107 -28.41 0.47 0.04
C PHE A 107 -29.81 0.02 0.43
N LYS A 108 -29.89 -0.93 1.38
CA LYS A 108 -31.13 -1.32 2.02
C LYS A 108 -31.45 -0.33 3.16
N ASN A 109 -32.72 -0.16 3.50
CA ASN A 109 -33.17 0.80 4.52
C ASN A 109 -32.50 0.65 5.90
N ASN A 110 -32.00 -0.56 6.22
CA ASN A 110 -31.35 -0.86 7.50
C ASN A 110 -29.81 -0.90 7.40
N ASP A 111 -29.22 -0.58 6.25
CA ASP A 111 -27.78 -0.51 6.15
C ASP A 111 -27.27 0.65 7.01
N ARG A 112 -26.24 0.38 7.80
CA ARG A 112 -25.58 1.33 8.69
C ARG A 112 -24.09 1.19 8.50
N ILE A 113 -23.40 2.33 8.43
CA ILE A 113 -21.95 2.40 8.34
C ILE A 113 -21.48 3.22 9.52
N ASN A 114 -20.61 2.64 10.34
CA ASN A 114 -20.01 3.35 11.46
C ASN A 114 -18.88 4.25 10.94
N LEU A 115 -19.09 5.57 11.03
CA LEU A 115 -18.11 6.54 10.55
C LEU A 115 -16.86 6.59 11.44
N ILE A 116 -16.96 6.17 12.71
CA ILE A 116 -15.81 6.11 13.62
C ILE A 116 -14.84 5.03 13.14
N ASP A 117 -15.34 3.84 12.81
CA ASP A 117 -14.52 2.74 12.30
C ASP A 117 -13.86 3.09 10.95
N VAL A 118 -14.55 3.88 10.11
CA VAL A 118 -13.99 4.38 8.84
C VAL A 118 -12.88 5.40 9.09
N ALA A 119 -13.06 6.30 10.06
CA ALA A 119 -12.04 7.28 10.44
C ALA A 119 -10.80 6.58 11.02
N GLU A 120 -11.00 5.60 11.90
CA GLU A 120 -9.92 4.80 12.47
C GLU A 120 -9.16 4.04 11.37
N LEU A 121 -9.87 3.41 10.43
CA LEU A 121 -9.25 2.73 9.29
C LEU A 121 -8.38 3.68 8.47
N LEU A 122 -8.87 4.88 8.18
CA LEU A 122 -8.09 5.88 7.45
C LEU A 122 -6.85 6.30 8.23
N GLU A 123 -6.98 6.64 9.51
CA GLU A 123 -5.87 7.08 10.35
C GLU A 123 -4.78 6.02 10.44
N LYS A 124 -5.17 4.76 10.71
CA LYS A 124 -4.25 3.63 10.80
C LYS A 124 -3.58 3.32 9.46
N SER A 125 -4.33 3.35 8.37
CA SER A 125 -3.78 3.12 7.02
C SER A 125 -2.81 4.22 6.61
N MET A 126 -3.15 5.49 6.85
CA MET A 126 -2.25 6.62 6.56
C MET A 126 -0.98 6.56 7.40
N THR A 127 -1.10 6.18 8.68
CA THR A 127 0.07 5.95 9.56
C THR A 127 0.96 4.85 8.99
N LEU A 128 0.39 3.71 8.58
CA LEU A 128 1.13 2.63 7.93
C LEU A 128 1.84 3.09 6.66
N PHE A 129 1.14 3.82 5.78
CA PHE A 129 1.70 4.27 4.50
C PHE A 129 2.86 5.26 4.67
N LEU A 130 2.71 6.24 5.58
CA LEU A 130 3.76 7.21 5.86
C LEU A 130 4.95 6.54 6.56
N TYR A 131 4.67 5.74 7.59
CA TYR A 131 5.70 5.01 8.32
C TYR A 131 6.53 4.12 7.39
N THR A 132 5.86 3.36 6.51
CA THR A 132 6.56 2.41 5.63
C THR A 132 7.42 3.17 4.61
N ALA A 133 6.96 4.27 4.03
CA ALA A 133 7.79 5.06 3.13
C ALA A 133 9.00 5.68 3.85
N ASP A 134 8.78 6.32 5.01
CA ASP A 134 9.83 7.06 5.73
C ASP A 134 10.89 6.13 6.34
N VAL A 135 10.46 5.04 6.97
CA VAL A 135 11.39 4.11 7.62
C VAL A 135 12.17 3.31 6.60
N PHE A 136 11.55 2.92 5.48
CA PHE A 136 12.27 2.16 4.46
C PHE A 136 13.16 3.04 3.58
N ALA A 137 12.91 4.35 3.51
CA ALA A 137 13.73 5.31 2.78
C ALA A 137 15.22 5.21 3.16
N LYS A 138 15.55 5.08 4.45
CA LYS A 138 16.96 4.98 4.89
C LYS A 138 17.71 3.79 4.26
N TYR A 139 17.01 2.70 3.94
CA TYR A 139 17.61 1.54 3.28
C TYR A 139 17.63 1.68 1.76
N THR A 140 16.54 2.18 1.19
CA THR A 140 16.41 2.33 -0.27
C THR A 140 17.28 3.46 -0.81
N ASP A 141 17.40 4.57 -0.08
CA ASP A 141 18.25 5.70 -0.46
C ASP A 141 19.73 5.28 -0.48
N TYR A 142 20.10 4.36 0.42
CA TYR A 142 21.43 3.77 0.41
C TYR A 142 21.65 2.86 -0.82
N VAL A 143 20.65 2.08 -1.22
CA VAL A 143 20.70 1.32 -2.49
C VAL A 143 20.84 2.26 -3.68
N ASP A 144 20.02 3.31 -3.76
CA ASP A 144 20.05 4.29 -4.84
C ASP A 144 21.41 4.98 -4.93
N GLY A 145 22.03 5.30 -3.78
CA GLY A 145 23.38 5.86 -3.72
C GLY A 145 24.45 4.89 -4.24
N ILE A 146 24.35 3.59 -3.91
CA ILE A 146 25.25 2.56 -4.44
C ILE A 146 25.10 2.44 -5.95
N GLU A 147 23.86 2.36 -6.45
CA GLU A 147 23.57 2.23 -7.89
C GLU A 147 24.09 3.43 -8.68
N SER A 148 23.81 4.65 -8.21
CA SER A 148 24.30 5.89 -8.84
C SER A 148 25.82 5.92 -8.92
N PHE A 149 26.51 5.51 -7.86
CA PHE A 149 27.98 5.47 -7.84
C PHE A 149 28.55 4.50 -8.88
N TYR A 150 27.95 3.31 -9.02
CA TYR A 150 28.35 2.36 -10.06
C TYR A 150 28.07 2.88 -11.47
N GLU A 151 26.91 3.53 -11.69
CA GLU A 151 26.58 4.13 -12.98
C GLU A 151 27.61 5.20 -13.39
N ASP A 152 28.03 6.04 -12.47
CA ASP A 152 29.00 7.11 -12.73
C ASP A 152 30.39 6.54 -13.08
N ILE A 153 30.89 5.54 -12.33
CA ILE A 153 32.15 4.85 -12.67
C ILE A 153 32.10 4.24 -14.06
N MET A 154 30.98 3.59 -14.42
CA MET A 154 30.83 2.98 -15.72
C MET A 154 30.83 4.04 -16.82
N ARG A 155 30.18 5.19 -16.63
CA ARG A 155 30.23 6.31 -17.59
C ARG A 155 31.64 6.84 -17.79
N GLU A 156 32.39 7.07 -16.72
CA GLU A 156 33.79 7.55 -16.79
C GLU A 156 34.73 6.56 -17.53
N GLN A 157 34.41 5.26 -17.58
CA GLN A 157 35.21 4.27 -18.30
C GLN A 157 34.92 4.21 -19.81
N TYR A 158 33.78 4.77 -20.26
CA TYR A 158 33.37 4.75 -21.67
C TYR A 158 33.41 6.14 -22.34
N GLU A 159 33.78 7.20 -21.60
CA GLU A 159 34.13 8.53 -22.11
C GLU A 159 35.64 8.69 -22.30
#